data_AF-A0A150TAX4-F1
#
_entry.id   AF-A0A150TAX4-F1
#
_cell.length_a   1.000
_cell.length_b   1.000
_cell.length_c   1.000
_cell.angle_alpha   90.00
_cell.angle_beta   90.00
_cell.angle_gamma   90.00
#
_symmetry.space_group_name_H-M   'P 1'
#
loop_
_entity.id
_entity.type
_entity.pdbx_description
1 polymer ?
#
loop_
_entity_poly.entity_id
_entity_poly.type
_entity_poly.pdbx_seq_one_letter_code
_entity_poly.pdbx_strand_id
1 'polypeptide(L)'
;MASPHGQPGRPANQGTARRFDHLAAIENLRPGQAALNVSVFRCAPRSSFPLPLALLEKHPGSTQAFVPMNARRYLVVVALGGDRPDLTTLAAFIAHGAQGITYRPGVWHHPMIALDAEADFVCLV
;
A
#
# COMPACT_ATOMS: atom_id res chain seq x y z
N MET A 1 -10.73 16.79 -8.94
CA MET A 1 -9.82 15.86 -8.24
C MET A 1 -8.37 16.30 -8.50
N ALA A 2 -7.72 16.88 -7.49
CA ALA A 2 -6.28 17.15 -7.50
C ALA A 2 -5.51 15.88 -7.09
N SER A 3 -4.20 15.82 -7.33
CA SER A 3 -3.38 14.75 -6.77
C SER A 3 -3.42 14.79 -5.23
N PRO A 4 -2.99 13.74 -4.52
CA PRO A 4 -2.79 13.78 -3.06
C PRO A 4 -1.89 14.96 -2.61
N HIS A 5 -1.07 15.48 -3.51
CA HIS A 5 -0.18 16.62 -3.30
C HIS A 5 -0.76 17.95 -3.81
N GLY A 6 -2.06 18.01 -4.13
CA GLY A 6 -2.74 19.21 -4.61
C GLY A 6 -2.38 19.63 -6.04
N GLN A 7 -1.54 18.86 -6.75
CA GLN A 7 -1.08 19.24 -8.08
C GLN A 7 -2.16 18.96 -9.14
N PRO A 8 -2.28 19.83 -10.16
CA PRO A 8 -3.16 19.57 -11.29
C PRO A 8 -2.59 18.44 -12.15
N GLY A 9 -3.39 17.41 -12.40
CA GLY A 9 -3.07 16.37 -13.39
C GLY A 9 -2.96 16.95 -14.80
N ARG A 10 -2.04 16.40 -15.59
CA ARG A 10 -1.75 16.78 -16.97
C ARG A 10 -2.75 16.14 -17.94
N PRO A 11 -3.20 16.83 -19.00
CA PRO A 11 -3.99 16.20 -20.05
C PRO A 11 -3.23 15.03 -20.69
N ALA A 12 -3.94 13.95 -20.96
CA ALA A 12 -3.43 12.75 -21.62
C ALA A 12 -4.49 12.19 -22.57
N ASN A 13 -4.12 11.19 -23.37
CA ASN A 13 -5.03 10.48 -24.30
C ASN A 13 -5.84 11.44 -25.18
N GLN A 14 -5.17 12.40 -25.82
CA GLN A 14 -5.80 13.40 -26.69
C GLN A 14 -6.93 14.19 -25.99
N GLY A 15 -6.81 14.42 -24.68
CA GLY A 15 -7.77 15.18 -23.88
C GLY A 15 -8.84 14.34 -23.16
N THR A 16 -8.87 13.02 -23.38
CA THR A 16 -9.85 12.12 -22.73
C THR A 16 -9.44 11.66 -21.34
N ALA A 17 -8.20 11.93 -20.90
CA ALA A 17 -7.70 11.53 -19.59
C ALA A 17 -6.92 12.66 -18.90
N ARG A 18 -6.83 12.54 -17.56
CA ARG A 18 -5.91 13.32 -16.74
C ARG A 18 -4.92 12.39 -16.07
N ARG A 19 -3.64 12.59 -16.35
CA ARG A 19 -2.52 11.83 -15.77
C ARG A 19 -1.97 12.55 -14.55
N PHE A 20 -1.79 11.82 -13.46
CA PHE A 20 -1.16 12.32 -12.24
C PHE A 20 0.13 11.54 -12.03
N ASP A 21 1.26 12.24 -12.13
CA ASP A 21 2.58 11.65 -12.03
C ASP A 21 3.09 11.69 -10.58
N HIS A 22 4.06 10.82 -10.28
CA HIS A 22 4.82 10.81 -9.03
C HIS A 22 3.95 10.77 -7.76
N LEU A 23 2.88 9.97 -7.78
CA LEU A 23 1.97 9.81 -6.63
C LEU A 23 2.63 9.12 -5.42
N ALA A 24 3.71 8.38 -5.66
CA ALA A 24 4.54 7.77 -4.63
C ALA A 24 5.98 7.59 -5.14
N ALA A 25 6.95 7.56 -4.22
CA ALA A 25 8.32 7.17 -4.51
C ALA A 25 8.44 5.63 -4.52
N ILE A 26 9.06 5.09 -5.58
CA ILE A 26 9.36 3.66 -5.70
C ILE A 26 10.87 3.50 -5.57
N GLU A 27 11.32 2.85 -4.49
CA GLU A 27 12.72 2.75 -4.12
C GLU A 27 13.17 1.29 -4.13
N ASN A 28 14.34 1.03 -4.73
CA ASN A 28 15.07 -0.24 -4.63
C ASN A 28 16.47 0.07 -4.09
N LEU A 29 16.71 -0.29 -2.83
CA LEU A 29 17.98 -0.04 -2.14
C LEU A 29 19.01 -1.17 -2.36
N ARG A 30 18.71 -2.12 -3.25
CA ARG A 30 19.58 -3.25 -3.61
C ARG A 30 19.74 -3.33 -5.15
N PRO A 31 20.23 -2.27 -5.80
CA PRO A 31 20.38 -2.25 -7.25
C PRO A 31 21.32 -3.37 -7.72
N GLY A 32 20.95 -4.04 -8.82
CA GLY A 32 21.70 -5.17 -9.38
C GLY A 32 21.55 -6.50 -8.64
N GLN A 33 20.89 -6.52 -7.47
CA GLN A 33 20.66 -7.73 -6.67
C GLN A 33 19.18 -8.11 -6.58
N ALA A 34 18.29 -7.13 -6.69
CA ALA A 34 16.84 -7.33 -6.69
C ALA A 34 16.22 -6.70 -7.94
N ALA A 35 15.33 -7.46 -8.59
CA ALA A 35 14.50 -6.99 -9.69
C ALA A 35 13.14 -6.51 -9.15
N LEU A 36 12.57 -5.51 -9.83
CA LEU A 36 11.21 -5.05 -9.57
C LEU A 36 10.23 -6.19 -9.90
N ASN A 37 9.27 -6.42 -9.02
CA ASN A 37 8.24 -7.43 -9.19
C ASN A 37 6.84 -6.80 -9.17
N VAL A 38 5.96 -7.32 -10.03
CA VAL A 38 4.53 -7.03 -10.01
C VAL A 38 3.79 -8.33 -9.76
N SER A 39 2.96 -8.36 -8.74
CA SER A 39 2.15 -9.53 -8.39
C SER A 39 0.72 -9.12 -8.04
N VAL A 40 -0.17 -10.09 -7.95
CA VAL A 40 -1.53 -9.89 -7.45
C VAL A 40 -1.70 -10.68 -6.17
N PHE A 41 -2.23 -10.02 -5.15
CA PHE A 41 -2.66 -10.65 -3.91
C PHE A 41 -4.18 -10.78 -3.93
N ARG A 42 -4.69 -12.00 -3.75
CA ARG A 42 -6.10 -12.27 -3.51
C ARG A 42 -6.32 -12.53 -2.04
N CYS A 43 -7.02 -11.61 -1.38
CA CYS A 43 -7.22 -11.62 0.06
C CYS A 43 -8.68 -11.94 0.40
N ALA A 44 -8.89 -13.00 1.18
CA ALA A 44 -10.18 -13.26 1.80
C ALA A 44 -10.53 -12.16 2.82
N PRO A 45 -11.82 -11.77 2.94
CA PRO A 45 -12.21 -10.74 3.89
C PRO A 45 -12.12 -11.23 5.33
N ARG A 46 -11.77 -10.33 6.24
CA ARG A 46 -11.91 -10.58 7.69
C ARG A 46 -13.35 -10.30 8.12
N SER A 47 -14.04 -11.36 8.53
CA SER A 47 -15.43 -11.34 8.95
C SER A 47 -15.63 -11.28 10.48
N SER A 48 -14.57 -11.44 11.28
CA SER A 48 -14.64 -11.45 12.75
C SER A 48 -13.79 -10.36 13.39
N PHE A 49 -14.37 -9.70 14.41
CA PHE A 49 -13.75 -8.68 15.22
C PHE A 49 -14.00 -8.96 16.72
N PRO A 50 -13.07 -8.58 17.63
CA PRO A 50 -11.81 -7.88 17.37
C PRO A 50 -10.79 -8.74 16.59
N LEU A 51 -9.99 -8.10 15.74
CA LEU A 51 -8.92 -8.76 14.97
C LEU A 51 -7.63 -8.76 15.81
N PRO A 52 -7.12 -9.91 16.29
CA PRO A 52 -5.85 -9.95 16.98
C PRO A 52 -4.71 -9.72 15.98
N LEU A 53 -3.90 -8.69 16.24
CA LEU A 53 -2.71 -8.39 15.45
C LEU A 53 -1.49 -8.96 16.15
N ALA A 54 -0.93 -10.03 15.61
CA ALA A 54 0.21 -10.74 16.20
C ALA A 54 1.53 -10.55 15.42
N LEU A 55 1.47 -9.93 14.24
CA LEU A 55 2.59 -9.82 13.32
C LEU A 55 2.61 -8.44 12.64
N LEU A 56 3.81 -7.87 12.55
CA LEU A 56 4.14 -6.85 11.57
C LEU A 56 5.37 -7.35 10.80
N GLU A 57 5.41 -7.06 9.51
CA GLU A 57 6.54 -7.31 8.62
C GLU A 57 7.09 -5.99 8.08
N LYS A 58 8.29 -6.04 7.50
CA LYS A 58 8.87 -4.89 6.80
C LYS A 58 9.72 -5.37 5.63
N HIS A 59 9.87 -4.51 4.63
CA HIS A 59 10.79 -4.69 3.51
C HIS A 59 11.92 -3.66 3.63
N PRO A 60 13.11 -4.01 4.16
CA PRO A 60 14.16 -3.02 4.43
C PRO A 60 14.77 -2.41 3.17
N GLY A 61 14.73 -3.14 2.05
CA GLY A 61 15.42 -2.77 0.82
C GLY A 61 14.52 -2.34 -0.33
N SER A 62 13.20 -2.29 -0.15
CA SER A 62 12.29 -1.90 -1.21
C SER A 62 11.03 -1.21 -0.69
N THR A 63 10.53 -0.29 -1.50
CA THR A 63 9.15 0.17 -1.41
C THR A 63 8.20 -0.99 -1.69
N GLN A 64 7.08 -1.07 -0.99
CA GLN A 64 5.98 -1.97 -1.36
C GLN A 64 4.70 -1.17 -1.54
N ALA A 65 4.09 -1.23 -2.72
CA ALA A 65 2.85 -0.52 -3.03
C ALA A 65 1.71 -1.50 -3.32
N PHE A 66 0.52 -1.20 -2.80
CA PHE A 66 -0.71 -1.94 -3.07
C PHE A 66 -1.75 -1.01 -3.70
N VAL A 67 -2.30 -1.44 -4.83
CA VAL A 67 -3.40 -0.75 -5.51
C VAL A 67 -4.62 -1.68 -5.54
N PRO A 68 -5.75 -1.30 -4.92
CA PRO A 68 -6.95 -2.14 -4.94
C PRO A 68 -7.51 -2.24 -6.36
N MET A 69 -7.85 -3.46 -6.78
CA MET A 69 -8.51 -3.71 -8.06
C MET A 69 -10.03 -3.75 -7.91
N ASN A 70 -10.52 -4.37 -6.83
CA ASN A 70 -11.95 -4.52 -6.53
C ASN A 70 -12.27 -4.34 -5.02
N ALA A 71 -11.29 -3.96 -4.19
CA ALA A 71 -11.51 -3.78 -2.76
C ALA A 71 -12.49 -2.62 -2.50
N ARG A 72 -13.46 -2.83 -1.60
CA ARG A 72 -14.35 -1.75 -1.14
C ARG A 72 -13.69 -0.95 -0.02
N ARG A 73 -13.35 -1.64 1.07
CA ARG A 73 -12.53 -1.13 2.17
C ARG A 73 -11.50 -2.18 2.57
N TYR A 74 -10.37 -1.69 3.06
CA TYR A 74 -9.31 -2.53 3.60
C TYR A 74 -8.62 -1.82 4.76
N LEU A 75 -8.10 -2.60 5.70
CA LEU A 75 -7.40 -2.10 6.88
C LEU A 75 -5.90 -2.07 6.61
N VAL A 76 -5.29 -0.94 6.95
CA VAL A 76 -3.85 -0.69 6.86
C VAL A 76 -3.34 -0.48 8.27
N VAL A 77 -2.40 -1.31 8.70
CA VAL A 77 -1.77 -1.16 10.02
C VAL A 77 -0.28 -0.97 9.81
N VAL A 78 0.28 0.06 10.43
CA VAL A 78 1.68 0.44 10.27
C VAL A 78 2.30 0.81 11.61
N ALA A 79 3.62 0.68 11.68
CA ALA A 79 4.45 1.25 12.73
C ALA A 79 5.78 1.70 12.13
N LEU A 80 6.44 2.65 12.80
CA LEU A 80 7.85 2.95 12.59
C LEU A 80 8.69 2.01 13.46
N GLY A 81 10.01 2.18 13.43
CA GLY A 81 10.94 1.44 14.27
C GLY A 81 12.16 0.93 13.51
N GLY A 82 13.22 0.63 14.26
CA GLY A 82 14.45 0.02 13.74
C GLY A 82 14.29 -1.50 13.62
N ASP A 83 15.12 -2.25 14.35
CA ASP A 83 15.12 -3.72 14.34
C ASP A 83 13.81 -4.35 14.82
N ARG A 84 13.02 -3.61 15.59
CA ARG A 84 11.68 -3.97 16.05
C ARG A 84 10.71 -2.83 15.78
N PRO A 85 9.40 -3.10 15.61
CA PRO A 85 8.40 -2.04 15.52
C PRO A 85 8.35 -1.26 16.83
N ASP A 86 8.32 0.07 16.71
CA ASP A 86 8.01 0.98 17.80
C ASP A 86 6.49 1.07 17.94
N LEU A 87 5.96 0.33 18.92
CA LEU A 87 4.52 0.24 19.16
C LEU A 87 3.89 1.58 19.58
N THR A 88 4.68 2.56 20.03
CA THR A 88 4.16 3.91 20.33
C THR A 88 3.73 4.66 19.08
N THR A 89 4.22 4.23 17.91
CA THR A 89 3.87 4.78 16.60
C THR A 89 2.84 3.93 15.85
N LEU A 90 2.32 2.88 16.48
CA LEU A 90 1.34 1.98 15.87
C LEU A 90 0.09 2.77 15.49
N ALA A 91 -0.28 2.68 14.22
CA ALA A 91 -1.47 3.33 13.68
C ALA A 91 -2.24 2.39 12.76
N ALA A 92 -3.56 2.57 12.73
CA ALA A 92 -4.46 1.85 11.85
C ALA A 92 -5.30 2.83 11.04
N PHE A 93 -5.46 2.54 9.75
CA PHE A 93 -6.23 3.34 8.80
C PHE A 93 -7.20 2.44 8.04
N ILE A 94 -8.42 2.92 7.82
CA ILE A 94 -9.35 2.30 6.86
C ILE A 94 -9.18 3.06 5.54
N ALA A 95 -8.66 2.36 4.54
CA ALA A 95 -8.59 2.87 3.17
C ALA A 95 -9.77 2.33 2.36
N HIS A 96 -10.18 3.09 1.35
CA HIS A 96 -11.25 2.70 0.42
C HIS A 96 -10.71 2.36 -0.97
N GLY A 97 -11.53 1.74 -1.81
CA GLY A 97 -11.14 1.21 -3.14
C GLY A 97 -10.59 2.19 -4.17
N ALA A 98 -10.57 3.49 -3.87
CA ALA A 98 -9.97 4.52 -4.75
C ALA A 98 -8.66 5.07 -4.20
N GLN A 99 -8.14 4.49 -3.12
CA GLN A 99 -6.86 4.81 -2.52
C GLN A 99 -5.94 3.62 -2.75
N GLY A 100 -4.74 3.87 -3.29
CA GLY A 100 -3.62 2.95 -3.17
C GLY A 100 -2.77 3.34 -1.96
N ILE A 101 -1.92 2.42 -1.50
CA ILE A 101 -0.94 2.70 -0.45
C ILE A 101 0.46 2.35 -0.91
N THR A 102 1.44 2.99 -0.29
CA THR A 102 2.85 2.73 -0.51
C THR A 102 3.59 2.79 0.81
N TYR A 103 4.20 1.67 1.21
CA TYR A 103 5.11 1.59 2.34
C TYR A 103 6.53 1.92 1.86
N ARG A 104 7.19 2.87 2.53
CA ARG A 104 8.61 3.16 2.30
C ARG A 104 9.48 2.01 2.79
N PRO A 105 10.72 1.87 2.26
CA PRO A 105 11.67 0.88 2.78
C PRO A 105 11.79 0.96 4.31
N GLY A 106 11.71 -0.20 4.95
CA GLY A 106 11.88 -0.35 6.40
C GLY A 106 10.66 -0.02 7.27
N VAL A 107 9.55 0.50 6.71
CA VAL A 107 8.32 0.73 7.47
C VAL A 107 7.66 -0.61 7.83
N TRP A 108 7.34 -0.79 9.11
CA TRP A 108 6.61 -1.95 9.59
C TRP A 108 5.14 -1.85 9.21
N HIS A 109 4.56 -2.95 8.75
CA HIS A 109 3.16 -3.02 8.37
C HIS A 109 2.60 -4.42 8.54
N HIS A 110 1.29 -4.53 8.68
CA HIS A 110 0.61 -5.82 8.68
C HIS A 110 0.32 -6.27 7.23
N PRO A 111 0.33 -7.58 6.93
CA PRO A 111 -0.19 -8.11 5.67
C PRO A 111 -1.59 -7.58 5.33
N MET A 112 -1.92 -7.46 4.05
CA MET A 112 -3.19 -6.85 3.59
C MET A 112 -4.44 -7.48 4.23
N ILE A 113 -5.34 -6.63 4.73
CA ILE A 113 -6.61 -7.05 5.34
C ILE A 113 -7.79 -6.49 4.53
N ALA A 114 -8.43 -7.35 3.75
CA ALA A 114 -9.72 -7.04 3.12
C ALA A 114 -10.83 -7.07 4.19
N LEU A 115 -11.82 -6.18 4.10
CA LEU A 115 -12.90 -6.07 5.09
C LEU A 115 -14.25 -6.59 4.59
N ASP A 116 -14.66 -6.21 3.38
CA ASP A 116 -16.07 -6.37 2.96
C ASP A 116 -16.31 -7.65 2.14
N ALA A 117 -15.39 -7.98 1.24
CA ALA A 117 -15.46 -9.12 0.33
C ALA A 117 -14.05 -9.55 -0.05
N GLU A 118 -13.92 -10.65 -0.78
CA GLU A 118 -12.65 -11.02 -1.40
C GLU A 118 -12.13 -9.86 -2.25
N ALA A 119 -10.86 -9.52 -2.06
CA ALA A 119 -10.25 -8.38 -2.72
C ALA A 119 -8.90 -8.74 -3.34
N ASP A 120 -8.73 -8.32 -4.58
CA ASP A 120 -7.50 -8.39 -5.35
C ASP A 120 -6.76 -7.04 -5.25
N PHE A 121 -5.46 -7.11 -5.01
CA PHE A 121 -4.56 -5.96 -4.99
C PHE A 121 -3.39 -6.21 -5.93
N VAL A 122 -3.11 -5.26 -6.82
CA VAL A 122 -1.81 -5.21 -7.50
C VAL A 122 -0.78 -4.81 -6.45
N CYS A 123 0.29 -5.60 -6.35
CA CYS A 123 1.45 -5.34 -5.52
C CYS A 123 2.66 -5.03 -6.41
N LEU A 124 3.36 -3.94 -6.11
CA LEU A 124 4.64 -3.56 -6.70
C LEU A 124 5.71 -3.55 -5.60
N VAL A 125 6.80 -4.29 -5.76
CA VAL A 125 7.88 -4.43 -4.75
C VAL A 125 9.25 -4.69 -5.37
#